data_AF-A0A512J091-F1
#
_entry.id   AF-A0A512J091-F1
#
_cell.length_a   1.000
_cell.length_b   1.000
_cell.length_c   1.000
_cell.angle_alpha   90.00
_cell.angle_beta   90.00
_cell.angle_gamma   90.00
#
_symmetry.space_group_name_H-M   'P 1'
#
loop_
_entity.id
_entity.type
_entity.pdbx_description
1 polymer ?
#
loop_
_entity_poly.entity_id
_entity_poly.type
_entity_poly.pdbx_seq_one_letter_code
_entity_poly.pdbx_strand_id
1 'polypeptide(L)'
;MSERLAAEMPAAAQPDGRLSVLEPALWQRLQAADTLAEAAKAWLTLQVRMLAAATGGCVLAPRDLAPIAVTGTESESFLREAAAAALRENRPVVHETEDGPTRAAVALPLVADGAAFAVAAFAVETRDKDELRGAVRQVQWGAAWLVAKQSEVIGRQDRQGLARSRAALDLLAGVLEQPGFRGACMAAVTDLAITFSCQRVAIGFMRRGVARIAGISHSAQFGREMNLVRRLGACMNEAVDQRSLILFPPPPGEVFVTTAHADLARLQHDGRVLTVPLLVDDRFVGAVTLERPGDQPFLPETIDLISATCAAIGPVLEEKRQNDRWLALKAADSMMGLLRRIVGPNRTGLKLGLAALVAAILALSLIQADYRVTADARVEGLVRRSVVASFDGYLKAAHFRAGDTVRKGDLLAALEDRDLALERLRWVTERQQRTYEYDKALATRQPATINVVKAQIDQADAQIRLIDEQLARAKFTAPFDGLIVSGDLSQSIGGAISRGQVLFEIAPLDAYRVVLSVDERLIADLREGQTGQMLASSLPDQPQALTVQTITPVAEARNGRNLFRVEGRITEGSTRLRPGMEGIAKVDVDRRLLVWIWARPVVDWARLALWHWWP
;
A
#
# COMPACT_ATOMS: atom_id res chain seq x y z
N MET A 1 73.18 77.87 -55.51
CA MET A 1 72.92 77.85 -54.06
C MET A 1 71.65 77.03 -53.87
N SER A 2 71.65 75.74 -53.58
CA SER A 2 72.68 74.78 -53.20
C SER A 2 72.16 73.39 -53.61
N GLU A 3 72.86 72.74 -54.52
CA GLU A 3 72.79 71.29 -54.75
C GLU A 3 73.33 70.53 -53.53
N ARG A 4 72.99 69.24 -53.47
CA ARG A 4 73.52 68.15 -52.61
C ARG A 4 72.76 67.86 -51.33
N LEU A 5 71.88 66.86 -51.41
CA LEU A 5 71.90 65.66 -50.55
C LEU A 5 70.80 64.69 -51.02
N ALA A 6 71.05 64.03 -52.16
CA ALA A 6 70.44 62.76 -52.47
C ALA A 6 71.35 61.69 -51.86
N ALA A 7 70.95 61.16 -50.70
CA ALA A 7 71.56 60.00 -50.07
C ALA A 7 70.59 58.82 -50.18
N GLU A 8 71.15 57.72 -50.66
CA GLU A 8 70.58 56.40 -50.93
C GLU A 8 69.54 55.93 -49.92
N MET A 9 68.32 55.66 -50.42
CA MET A 9 67.37 54.75 -49.77
C MET A 9 67.49 53.38 -50.45
N PRO A 10 67.65 52.27 -49.71
CA PRO A 10 67.66 50.95 -50.31
C PRO A 10 66.27 50.59 -50.84
N ALA A 11 66.25 49.98 -52.02
CA ALA A 11 65.07 49.54 -52.74
C ALA A 11 64.20 48.60 -51.89
N ALA A 12 62.99 49.04 -51.54
CA ALA A 12 61.95 48.17 -51.02
C ALA A 12 61.54 47.19 -52.13
N ALA A 13 61.74 45.90 -51.87
CA ALA A 13 61.27 44.82 -52.73
C ALA A 13 59.75 44.95 -52.95
N GLN A 14 59.33 45.04 -54.21
CA GLN A 14 57.92 44.98 -54.58
C GLN A 14 57.36 43.60 -54.25
N PRO A 15 56.21 43.47 -53.56
CA PRO A 15 55.57 42.19 -53.35
C PRO A 15 54.83 41.77 -54.63
N ASP A 16 55.06 40.53 -55.05
CA ASP A 16 54.43 39.84 -56.17
C ASP A 16 52.90 40.06 -56.23
N GLY A 17 52.40 40.63 -57.34
CA GLY A 17 51.02 41.06 -57.54
C GLY A 17 49.95 39.95 -57.51
N ARG A 18 50.31 38.67 -57.36
CA ARG A 18 49.36 37.56 -57.14
C ARG A 18 49.01 37.34 -55.66
N LEU A 19 49.76 37.92 -54.72
CA LEU A 19 49.64 37.67 -53.28
C LEU A 19 48.74 38.67 -52.53
N SER A 20 48.48 39.85 -53.09
CA SER A 20 47.61 40.89 -52.49
C SER A 20 46.10 40.59 -52.63
N VAL A 21 45.71 39.72 -53.56
CA VAL A 21 44.29 39.37 -53.83
C VAL A 21 43.73 38.40 -52.78
N LEU A 22 44.59 37.64 -52.09
CA LEU A 22 44.19 36.61 -51.12
C LEU A 22 44.04 37.14 -49.69
N GLU A 23 44.53 38.35 -49.41
CA GLU A 23 44.51 38.92 -48.06
C GLU A 23 43.08 39.25 -47.57
N PRO A 24 42.18 39.87 -48.38
CA PRO A 24 40.80 40.07 -47.98
C PRO A 24 40.06 38.77 -47.65
N ALA A 25 40.37 37.68 -48.37
CA ALA A 25 39.78 36.36 -48.13
C ALA A 25 40.27 35.74 -46.81
N LEU A 26 41.54 35.97 -46.41
CA LEU A 26 42.06 35.53 -45.13
C LEU A 26 41.42 36.30 -43.96
N TRP A 27 41.24 37.62 -44.11
CA TRP A 27 40.53 38.45 -43.12
C TRP A 27 39.06 38.03 -42.96
N GLN A 28 38.37 37.73 -44.08
CA GLN A 28 37.00 37.22 -44.03
C GLN A 28 36.91 35.86 -43.32
N ARG A 29 37.83 34.93 -43.62
CA ARG A 29 37.90 33.63 -42.95
C ARG A 29 38.23 33.74 -41.47
N LEU A 30 39.08 34.69 -41.09
CA LEU A 30 39.40 34.97 -39.70
C LEU A 30 38.15 35.44 -38.94
N GLN A 31 37.42 36.41 -39.49
CA GLN A 31 36.19 36.93 -38.86
C GLN A 31 35.07 35.88 -38.79
N ALA A 32 34.88 35.10 -39.87
CA ALA A 32 33.82 34.12 -40.01
C ALA A 32 34.11 32.75 -39.37
N ALA A 33 35.30 32.53 -38.79
CA ALA A 33 35.64 31.24 -38.19
C ALA A 33 34.71 30.93 -36.99
N ASP A 34 34.15 29.73 -36.96
CA ASP A 34 33.33 29.25 -35.84
C ASP A 34 34.13 28.35 -34.88
N THR A 35 35.26 27.83 -35.34
CA THR A 35 36.16 26.99 -34.53
C THR A 35 37.51 27.63 -34.33
N LEU A 36 38.17 27.27 -33.21
CA LEU A 36 39.54 27.71 -32.94
C LEU A 36 40.51 27.26 -34.04
N ALA A 37 40.34 26.07 -34.61
CA ALA A 37 41.24 25.55 -35.64
C ALA A 37 41.17 26.36 -36.94
N GLU A 38 39.97 26.71 -37.39
CA GLU A 38 39.77 27.56 -38.56
C GLU A 38 40.32 28.97 -38.34
N ALA A 39 40.04 29.53 -37.16
CA ALA A 39 40.53 30.83 -36.74
C ALA A 39 42.07 30.85 -36.68
N ALA A 40 42.67 29.85 -36.04
CA ALA A 40 44.13 29.70 -35.90
C ALA A 40 44.82 29.57 -37.25
N LYS A 41 44.23 28.86 -38.22
CA LYS A 41 44.81 28.70 -39.56
C LYS A 41 44.82 30.01 -40.35
N ALA A 42 43.71 30.74 -40.36
CA ALA A 42 43.64 32.05 -41.02
C ALA A 42 44.52 33.09 -40.33
N TRP A 43 44.50 33.11 -39.00
CA TRP A 43 45.31 33.99 -38.16
C TRP A 43 46.80 33.78 -38.36
N LEU A 44 47.26 32.52 -38.27
CA LEU A 44 48.68 32.18 -38.38
C LEU A 44 49.25 32.58 -39.73
N THR A 45 48.46 32.41 -40.80
CA THR A 45 48.85 32.79 -42.16
C THR A 45 48.97 34.31 -42.32
N LEU A 46 48.06 35.08 -41.71
CA LEU A 46 48.15 36.55 -41.68
C LEU A 46 49.34 37.01 -40.81
N GLN A 47 49.51 36.41 -39.64
CA GLN A 47 50.52 36.79 -38.67
C GLN A 47 51.95 36.58 -39.22
N VAL A 48 52.22 35.45 -39.88
CA VAL A 48 53.52 35.20 -40.53
C VAL A 48 53.80 36.23 -41.63
N ARG A 49 52.78 36.69 -42.37
CA ARG A 49 52.95 37.72 -43.41
C ARG A 49 53.20 39.12 -42.86
N MET A 50 52.62 39.45 -41.70
CA MET A 50 52.82 40.74 -41.03
C MET A 50 54.21 40.86 -40.38
N LEU A 51 54.91 39.74 -40.20
CA LEU A 51 56.25 39.68 -39.63
C LEU A 51 57.29 39.67 -40.75
N ALA A 52 57.99 40.78 -40.96
CA ALA A 52 58.96 40.94 -42.05
C ALA A 52 60.09 39.89 -42.07
N ALA A 53 60.41 39.30 -40.93
CA ALA A 53 61.48 38.32 -40.75
C ALA A 53 60.99 36.89 -40.46
N ALA A 54 59.69 36.59 -40.57
CA ALA A 54 59.16 35.26 -40.26
C ALA A 54 59.23 34.30 -41.46
N THR A 55 59.78 33.11 -41.25
CA THR A 55 59.88 32.04 -42.27
C THR A 55 58.77 30.99 -42.12
N GLY A 56 58.12 30.93 -40.95
CA GLY A 56 57.00 30.03 -40.68
C GLY A 56 56.49 30.14 -39.25
N GLY A 57 55.45 29.36 -38.94
CA GLY A 57 54.92 29.27 -37.59
C GLY A 57 53.93 28.14 -37.40
N CYS A 58 53.60 27.87 -36.15
CA CYS A 58 52.61 26.87 -35.75
C CYS A 58 51.81 27.33 -34.52
N VAL A 59 50.56 26.90 -34.46
CA VAL A 59 49.74 26.96 -33.25
C VAL A 59 49.59 25.53 -32.76
N LEU A 60 50.02 25.26 -31.52
CA LEU A 60 50.08 23.92 -30.94
C LEU A 60 49.14 23.78 -29.74
N ALA A 61 48.58 22.60 -29.55
CA ALA A 61 47.79 22.25 -28.37
C ALA A 61 48.69 22.15 -27.11
N PRO A 62 48.20 22.55 -25.93
CA PRO A 62 49.03 22.74 -24.74
C PRO A 62 49.46 21.44 -24.04
N ARG A 63 48.78 20.31 -24.30
CA ARG A 63 49.02 19.03 -23.61
C ARG A 63 50.02 18.12 -24.34
N ASP A 64 49.84 17.96 -25.64
CA ASP A 64 50.58 17.02 -26.50
C ASP A 64 51.40 17.74 -27.57
N LEU A 65 51.33 19.07 -27.62
CA LEU A 65 51.94 19.89 -28.67
C LEU A 65 51.49 19.45 -30.08
N ALA A 66 50.29 18.87 -30.19
CA ALA A 66 49.72 18.52 -31.48
C ALA A 66 49.41 19.80 -32.29
N PRO A 67 49.69 19.82 -33.61
CA PRO A 67 49.47 21.00 -34.43
C PRO A 67 47.98 21.28 -34.62
N ILE A 68 47.53 22.45 -34.19
CA ILE A 68 46.21 23.02 -34.48
C ILE A 68 46.24 23.72 -35.84
N ALA A 69 47.32 24.44 -36.13
CA ALA A 69 47.57 25.08 -37.42
C ALA A 69 49.08 25.19 -37.66
N VAL A 70 49.51 25.06 -38.92
CA VAL A 70 50.92 25.19 -39.34
C VAL A 70 50.98 25.97 -40.65
N THR A 71 52.00 26.82 -40.81
CA THR A 71 52.30 27.53 -42.06
C THR A 71 53.82 27.67 -42.23
N GLY A 72 54.34 27.50 -43.45
CA GLY A 72 55.78 27.51 -43.74
C GLY A 72 56.42 26.11 -43.82
N THR A 73 57.73 26.06 -44.02
CA THR A 73 58.51 24.82 -44.27
C THR A 73 59.55 24.49 -43.17
N GLU A 74 59.45 25.17 -42.02
CA GLU A 74 60.45 25.09 -40.95
C GLU A 74 60.37 23.81 -40.12
N SER A 75 61.50 23.45 -39.49
CA SER A 75 61.64 22.23 -38.66
C SER A 75 60.71 22.27 -37.45
N GLU A 76 59.68 21.43 -37.45
CA GLU A 76 58.68 21.34 -36.37
C GLU A 76 59.31 21.11 -34.99
N SER A 77 60.47 20.46 -34.90
CA SER A 77 61.18 20.20 -33.64
C SER A 77 61.58 21.49 -32.91
N PHE A 78 62.16 22.46 -33.62
CA PHE A 78 62.67 23.70 -33.05
C PHE A 78 61.54 24.58 -32.49
N LEU A 79 60.43 24.70 -33.23
CA LEU A 79 59.26 25.44 -32.76
C LEU A 79 58.55 24.74 -31.59
N ARG A 80 58.53 23.40 -31.56
CA ARG A 80 57.96 22.62 -30.45
C ARG A 80 58.76 22.78 -29.16
N GLU A 81 60.09 22.84 -29.23
CA GLU A 81 60.94 23.07 -28.05
C GLU A 81 60.70 24.46 -27.44
N ALA A 82 60.65 25.49 -28.28
CA ALA A 82 60.30 26.84 -27.86
C ALA A 82 58.88 26.92 -27.28
N ALA A 83 57.91 26.24 -27.90
CA ALA A 83 56.54 26.16 -27.39
C ALA A 83 56.44 25.44 -26.04
N ALA A 84 57.20 24.35 -25.84
CA ALA A 84 57.28 23.64 -24.57
C ALA A 84 57.87 24.52 -23.46
N ALA A 85 58.91 25.31 -23.78
CA ALA A 85 59.48 26.27 -22.84
C ALA A 85 58.48 27.37 -22.46
N ALA A 86 57.78 27.94 -23.44
CA ALA A 86 56.76 28.95 -23.23
C ALA A 86 55.59 28.49 -22.36
N LEU A 87 55.16 27.22 -22.50
CA LEU A 87 54.16 26.61 -21.61
C LEU A 87 54.66 26.38 -20.18
N ARG A 88 55.89 25.86 -20.04
CA ARG A 88 56.49 25.61 -18.71
C ARG A 88 56.65 26.90 -17.91
N GLU A 89 57.05 27.97 -18.57
CA GLU A 89 57.29 29.27 -17.94
C GLU A 89 56.05 30.18 -17.92
N ASN A 90 54.97 29.79 -18.61
CA ASN A 90 53.74 30.54 -18.80
C ASN A 90 53.97 32.01 -19.20
N ARG A 91 54.96 32.26 -20.05
CA ARG A 91 55.35 33.59 -20.54
C ARG A 91 55.90 33.51 -21.97
N PRO A 92 55.96 34.62 -22.72
CA PRO A 92 56.64 34.63 -24.01
C PRO A 92 58.12 34.25 -23.84
N VAL A 93 58.59 33.31 -24.65
CA VAL A 93 59.98 32.84 -24.67
C VAL A 93 60.56 33.07 -26.07
N VAL A 94 61.82 33.48 -26.10
CA VAL A 94 62.61 33.55 -27.33
C VAL A 94 63.73 32.53 -27.21
N HIS A 95 63.83 31.62 -28.17
CA HIS A 95 64.85 30.59 -28.22
C HIS A 95 65.73 30.80 -29.45
N GLU A 96 67.02 31.11 -29.25
CA GLU A 96 67.97 31.38 -30.32
C GLU A 96 68.79 30.11 -30.61
N THR A 97 69.07 29.82 -31.89
CA THR A 97 69.90 28.67 -32.29
C THR A 97 71.38 29.06 -32.24
N GLU A 98 72.24 28.26 -31.60
CA GLU A 98 73.69 28.54 -31.47
C GLU A 98 74.49 28.26 -32.76
N ASP A 99 74.00 27.42 -33.68
CA ASP A 99 74.71 27.03 -34.92
C ASP A 99 73.92 27.40 -36.20
N GLY A 100 74.42 28.38 -36.97
CA GLY A 100 73.88 28.80 -38.28
C GLY A 100 73.33 30.24 -38.32
N PRO A 101 72.81 30.75 -39.46
CA PRO A 101 72.43 32.15 -39.61
C PRO A 101 71.29 32.55 -38.64
N THR A 102 71.64 33.02 -37.45
CA THR A 102 70.82 33.82 -36.50
C THR A 102 69.29 33.58 -36.58
N ARG A 103 68.87 32.35 -36.27
CA ARG A 103 67.47 31.94 -36.20
C ARG A 103 66.97 32.01 -34.77
N ALA A 104 65.82 32.64 -34.57
CA ALA A 104 65.12 32.71 -33.29
C ALA A 104 63.70 32.14 -33.42
N ALA A 105 63.31 31.28 -32.48
CA ALA A 105 61.92 30.88 -32.29
C ALA A 105 61.29 31.78 -31.23
N VAL A 106 60.21 32.47 -31.61
CA VAL A 106 59.36 33.24 -30.69
C VAL A 106 58.14 32.40 -30.36
N ALA A 107 58.01 32.00 -29.09
CA ALA A 107 56.86 31.23 -28.62
C ALA A 107 56.08 32.01 -27.56
N LEU A 108 54.75 32.02 -27.68
CA LEU A 108 53.84 32.73 -26.81
C LEU A 108 52.70 31.80 -26.38
N PRO A 109 52.49 31.58 -25.06
CA PRO A 109 51.34 30.84 -24.59
C PRO A 109 50.07 31.70 -24.76
N LEU A 110 49.03 31.11 -25.35
CA LEU A 110 47.71 31.73 -25.49
C LEU A 110 46.86 31.31 -24.29
N VAL A 111 46.61 32.24 -23.38
CA VAL A 111 45.95 32.00 -22.10
C VAL A 111 44.55 32.62 -22.11
N ALA A 112 43.54 31.82 -21.76
CA ALA A 112 42.17 32.27 -21.49
C ALA A 112 41.72 31.67 -20.16
N ASP A 113 40.99 32.45 -19.35
CA ASP A 113 40.49 32.04 -18.03
C ASP A 113 41.55 31.40 -17.09
N GLY A 114 42.79 31.87 -17.18
CA GLY A 114 43.91 31.42 -16.35
C GLY A 114 44.62 30.14 -16.80
N ALA A 115 44.21 29.52 -17.92
CA ALA A 115 44.85 28.34 -18.49
C ALA A 115 45.30 28.56 -19.94
N ALA A 116 46.48 28.05 -20.29
CA ALA A 116 46.94 28.05 -21.68
C ALA A 116 46.10 27.06 -22.50
N PHE A 117 45.39 27.55 -23.52
CA PHE A 117 44.58 26.71 -24.42
C PHE A 117 45.30 26.37 -25.72
N ALA A 118 46.36 27.11 -26.06
CA ALA A 118 47.23 26.88 -27.20
C ALA A 118 48.57 27.62 -27.02
N VAL A 119 49.54 27.33 -27.88
CA VAL A 119 50.81 28.06 -27.96
C VAL A 119 51.06 28.46 -29.39
N ALA A 120 51.34 29.73 -29.65
CA ALA A 120 51.76 30.19 -30.96
C ALA A 120 53.30 30.28 -30.99
N ALA A 121 53.93 29.60 -31.92
CA ALA A 121 55.38 29.64 -32.13
C ALA A 121 55.71 30.06 -33.56
N PHE A 122 56.71 30.94 -33.71
CA PHE A 122 57.11 31.53 -34.99
C PHE A 122 58.62 31.41 -35.17
N ALA A 123 59.06 31.03 -36.36
CA ALA A 123 60.47 31.04 -36.74
C ALA A 123 60.78 32.40 -37.38
N VAL A 124 61.78 33.09 -36.85
CA VAL A 124 62.21 34.42 -37.28
C VAL A 124 63.70 34.40 -37.60
N GLU A 125 64.08 34.93 -38.76
CA GLU A 125 65.47 35.04 -39.22
C GLU A 125 65.90 36.52 -39.21
N THR A 126 66.49 36.99 -38.10
CA THR A 126 67.04 38.35 -37.99
C THR A 126 68.22 38.40 -37.03
N ARG A 127 69.16 39.30 -37.32
CA ARG A 127 70.30 39.65 -36.46
C ARG A 127 70.04 40.88 -35.59
N ASP A 128 68.97 41.62 -35.89
CA ASP A 128 68.65 42.84 -35.18
C ASP A 128 67.74 42.55 -33.98
N LYS A 129 68.24 42.88 -32.78
CA LYS A 129 67.49 42.72 -31.54
C LYS A 129 66.26 43.61 -31.49
N ASP A 130 66.25 44.75 -32.18
CA ASP A 130 65.10 45.65 -32.22
C ASP A 130 64.02 45.15 -33.20
N GLU A 131 64.41 44.52 -34.31
CA GLU A 131 63.48 43.77 -35.17
C GLU A 131 62.86 42.58 -34.44
N LEU A 132 63.66 41.81 -33.69
CA LEU A 132 63.17 40.68 -32.89
C LEU A 132 62.17 41.13 -31.80
N ARG A 133 62.48 42.23 -31.09
CA ARG A 133 61.53 42.87 -30.14
C ARG A 133 60.28 43.39 -30.83
N GLY A 134 60.41 43.91 -32.05
CA GLY A 134 59.29 44.28 -32.91
C GLY A 134 58.39 43.08 -33.23
N ALA A 135 58.99 41.96 -33.64
CA ALA A 135 58.29 40.72 -33.95
C ALA A 135 57.56 40.15 -32.73
N VAL A 136 58.19 40.10 -31.55
CA VAL A 136 57.56 39.66 -30.31
C VAL A 136 56.34 40.53 -29.97
N ARG A 137 56.45 41.87 -30.05
CA ARG A 137 55.32 42.79 -29.81
C ARG A 137 54.19 42.57 -30.81
N GLN A 138 54.52 42.40 -32.09
CA GLN A 138 53.53 42.16 -33.14
C GLN A 138 52.80 40.83 -32.94
N VAL A 139 53.52 39.78 -32.53
CA VAL A 139 52.93 38.47 -32.17
C VAL A 139 52.04 38.60 -30.95
N GLN A 140 52.44 39.35 -29.92
CA GLN A 140 51.60 39.59 -28.74
C GLN A 140 50.29 40.32 -29.09
N TRP A 141 50.35 41.37 -29.91
CA TRP A 141 49.16 42.08 -30.39
C TRP A 141 48.28 41.19 -31.25
N GLY A 142 48.86 40.40 -32.16
CA GLY A 142 48.13 39.45 -32.98
C GLY A 142 47.46 38.37 -32.15
N ALA A 143 48.17 37.82 -31.16
CA ALA A 143 47.71 36.72 -30.32
C ALA A 143 46.49 37.08 -29.47
N ALA A 144 46.36 38.36 -29.09
CA ALA A 144 45.18 38.87 -28.40
C ALA A 144 43.87 38.59 -29.19
N TRP A 145 43.93 38.57 -30.52
CA TRP A 145 42.77 38.24 -31.35
C TRP A 145 42.35 36.76 -31.19
N LEU A 146 43.30 35.82 -31.18
CA LEU A 146 42.99 34.40 -30.95
C LEU A 146 42.46 34.15 -29.54
N VAL A 147 43.01 34.83 -28.54
CA VAL A 147 42.50 34.77 -27.16
C VAL A 147 41.06 35.29 -27.10
N ALA A 148 40.78 36.46 -27.69
CA ALA A 148 39.43 37.01 -27.74
C ALA A 148 38.44 36.11 -28.49
N LYS A 149 38.87 35.51 -29.61
CA LYS A 149 38.05 34.57 -30.38
C LYS A 149 37.73 33.30 -29.60
N GLN A 150 38.70 32.75 -28.86
CA GLN A 150 38.48 31.59 -28.00
C GLN A 150 37.48 31.92 -26.88
N SER A 151 37.62 33.07 -26.22
CA SER A 151 36.66 33.54 -25.21
C SER A 151 35.27 33.79 -25.80
N GLU A 152 35.17 34.28 -27.04
CA GLU A 152 33.90 34.42 -27.75
C GLU A 152 33.24 33.07 -28.01
N VAL A 153 33.99 32.08 -28.52
CA VAL A 153 33.48 30.72 -28.78
C VAL A 153 32.98 30.05 -27.50
N ILE A 154 33.78 30.09 -26.42
CA ILE A 154 33.39 29.57 -25.10
C ILE A 154 32.15 30.32 -24.57
N GLY A 155 32.16 31.65 -24.58
CA GLY A 155 31.06 32.46 -24.07
C GLY A 155 29.76 32.28 -24.84
N ARG A 156 29.81 32.02 -26.16
CA ARG A 156 28.62 31.65 -26.94
C ARG A 156 28.05 30.32 -26.49
N GLN A 157 28.89 29.29 -26.31
CA GLN A 157 28.46 27.97 -25.83
C GLN A 157 27.85 28.04 -24.43
N ASP A 158 28.47 28.77 -23.51
CA ASP A 158 27.97 28.94 -22.14
C ASP A 158 26.63 29.68 -22.12
N ARG A 159 26.48 30.77 -22.90
CA ARG A 159 25.21 31.49 -23.00
C ARG A 159 24.11 30.62 -23.62
N GLN A 160 24.43 29.83 -24.65
CA GLN A 160 23.49 28.88 -25.22
C GLN A 160 23.11 27.80 -24.21
N GLY A 161 24.06 27.28 -23.44
CA GLY A 161 23.82 26.33 -22.35
C GLY A 161 22.89 26.89 -21.27
N LEU A 162 23.17 28.11 -20.79
CA LEU A 162 22.33 28.80 -19.80
C LEU A 162 20.92 29.10 -20.34
N ALA A 163 20.80 29.52 -21.60
CA ALA A 163 19.51 29.73 -22.25
C ALA A 163 18.71 28.42 -22.35
N ARG A 164 19.37 27.30 -22.68
CA ARG A 164 18.76 25.95 -22.69
C ARG A 164 18.25 25.55 -21.32
N SER A 165 19.08 25.68 -20.28
CA SER A 165 18.69 25.36 -18.90
C SER A 165 17.53 26.23 -18.41
N ARG A 166 17.57 27.55 -18.67
CA ARG A 166 16.50 28.46 -18.27
C ARG A 166 15.17 28.13 -18.94
N ALA A 167 15.15 27.97 -20.26
CA ALA A 167 13.94 27.62 -21.00
C ALA A 167 13.34 26.28 -20.52
N ALA A 168 14.18 25.28 -20.27
CA ALA A 168 13.72 24.00 -19.73
C ALA A 168 13.16 24.13 -18.30
N LEU A 169 13.80 24.92 -17.43
CA LEU A 169 13.35 25.15 -16.05
C LEU A 169 12.02 25.92 -15.97
N ASP A 170 11.87 26.97 -16.77
CA ASP A 170 10.63 27.78 -16.81
C ASP A 170 9.44 26.90 -17.26
N LEU A 171 9.65 26.04 -18.27
CA LEU A 171 8.63 25.14 -18.80
C LEU A 171 8.33 23.96 -17.84
N LEU A 172 9.35 23.45 -17.16
CA LEU A 172 9.18 22.47 -16.09
C LEU A 172 8.35 23.01 -14.93
N ALA A 173 8.61 24.26 -14.52
CA ALA A 173 7.88 24.90 -13.43
C ALA A 173 6.38 25.00 -13.77
N GLY A 174 6.04 25.49 -14.97
CA GLY A 174 4.64 25.58 -15.43
C GLY A 174 3.93 24.23 -15.47
N VAL A 175 4.65 23.17 -15.87
CA VAL A 175 4.11 21.79 -15.86
C VAL A 175 3.91 21.25 -14.44
N LEU A 176 4.84 21.53 -13.53
CA LEU A 176 4.80 21.04 -12.15
C LEU A 176 3.68 21.68 -11.33
N GLU A 177 3.43 22.99 -11.52
CA GLU A 177 2.36 23.75 -10.86
C GLU A 177 0.96 23.15 -11.11
N GLN A 178 0.76 22.49 -12.24
CA GLN A 178 -0.54 21.89 -12.58
C GLN A 178 -0.79 20.60 -11.77
N PRO A 179 -1.92 20.47 -11.04
CA PRO A 179 -2.16 19.33 -10.16
C PRO A 179 -2.41 18.02 -10.91
N GLY A 180 -3.05 18.08 -12.09
CA GLY A 180 -3.42 16.91 -12.88
C GLY A 180 -2.70 16.83 -14.22
N PHE A 181 -2.63 15.62 -14.78
CA PHE A 181 -1.98 15.30 -16.05
C PHE A 181 -2.52 16.12 -17.22
N ARG A 182 -3.85 16.26 -17.32
CA ARG A 182 -4.46 17.01 -18.42
C ARG A 182 -4.14 18.50 -18.35
N GLY A 183 -4.15 19.09 -17.15
CA GLY A 183 -3.75 20.49 -16.94
C GLY A 183 -2.28 20.70 -17.28
N ALA A 184 -1.42 19.79 -16.82
CA ALA A 184 0.02 19.81 -17.10
C ALA A 184 0.34 19.69 -18.59
N CYS A 185 -0.37 18.83 -19.34
CA CYS A 185 -0.22 18.73 -20.80
C CYS A 185 -0.64 20.03 -21.51
N MET A 186 -1.73 20.67 -21.06
CA MET A 186 -2.21 21.91 -21.65
C MET A 186 -1.26 23.09 -21.38
N ALA A 187 -0.71 23.18 -20.17
CA ALA A 187 0.32 24.16 -19.83
C ALA A 187 1.57 23.94 -20.72
N ALA A 188 2.09 22.70 -20.77
CA ALA A 188 3.24 22.36 -21.59
C ALA A 188 3.10 22.79 -23.07
N VAL A 189 1.99 22.43 -23.73
CA VAL A 189 1.80 22.77 -25.15
C VAL A 189 1.56 24.27 -25.35
N THR A 190 0.95 24.96 -24.39
CA THR A 190 0.72 26.40 -24.47
C THR A 190 2.02 27.15 -24.33
N ASP A 191 2.83 26.80 -23.33
CA ASP A 191 4.09 27.47 -23.07
C ASP A 191 5.11 27.15 -24.18
N LEU A 192 5.19 25.91 -24.66
CA LEU A 192 6.00 25.56 -25.84
C LEU A 192 5.59 26.36 -27.08
N ALA A 193 4.29 26.59 -27.29
CA ALA A 193 3.81 27.39 -28.40
C ALA A 193 4.25 28.85 -28.29
N ILE A 194 4.18 29.43 -27.08
CA ILE A 194 4.58 30.81 -26.82
C ILE A 194 6.10 30.97 -26.91
N THR A 195 6.87 30.18 -26.15
CA THR A 195 8.33 30.27 -26.05
C THR A 195 9.02 30.06 -27.39
N PHE A 196 8.51 29.12 -28.20
CA PHE A 196 9.09 28.80 -29.50
C PHE A 196 8.26 29.37 -30.66
N SER A 197 7.38 30.35 -30.42
CA SER A 197 6.57 31.01 -31.48
C SER A 197 5.95 30.02 -32.47
N CYS A 198 5.45 28.90 -31.96
CA CYS A 198 4.82 27.86 -32.78
C CYS A 198 3.34 28.19 -32.90
N GLN A 199 2.81 28.06 -34.12
CA GLN A 199 1.39 28.26 -34.38
C GLN A 199 0.55 27.18 -33.70
N ARG A 200 1.09 25.96 -33.62
CA ARG A 200 0.48 24.85 -32.91
C ARG A 200 1.54 23.96 -32.27
N VAL A 201 1.23 23.47 -31.08
CA VAL A 201 1.98 22.41 -30.42
C VAL A 201 0.97 21.38 -29.93
N ALA A 202 1.27 20.11 -30.16
CA ALA A 202 0.48 19.00 -29.65
C ALA A 202 1.38 18.03 -28.91
N ILE A 203 0.85 17.45 -27.84
CA ILE A 203 1.52 16.39 -27.09
C ILE A 203 0.64 15.16 -27.06
N GLY A 204 1.23 13.99 -27.28
CA GLY A 204 0.52 12.73 -27.25
C GLY A 204 1.34 11.64 -26.58
N PHE A 205 0.64 10.67 -26.00
CA PHE A 205 1.22 9.54 -25.29
C PHE A 205 0.84 8.23 -25.96
N MET A 206 1.78 7.27 -25.96
CA MET A 206 1.59 5.97 -26.57
C MET A 206 0.57 5.15 -25.76
N ARG A 207 -0.45 4.63 -26.45
CA ARG A 207 -1.44 3.70 -25.89
C ARG A 207 -1.73 2.59 -26.90
N ARG A 208 -1.33 1.35 -26.56
CA ARG A 208 -1.45 0.17 -27.45
C ARG A 208 -0.80 0.40 -28.82
N GLY A 209 0.40 0.98 -28.84
CA GLY A 209 1.17 1.21 -30.07
C GLY A 209 0.72 2.42 -30.92
N VAL A 210 -0.23 3.23 -30.44
CA VAL A 210 -0.70 4.43 -31.15
C VAL A 210 -0.60 5.64 -30.24
N ALA A 211 -0.04 6.73 -30.73
CA ALA A 211 0.00 8.03 -30.07
C ALA A 211 -1.42 8.60 -29.96
N ARG A 212 -1.86 8.84 -28.72
CA ARG A 212 -3.11 9.55 -28.43
C ARG A 212 -2.81 10.93 -27.91
N ILE A 213 -3.39 11.93 -28.55
CA ILE A 213 -3.23 13.33 -28.18
C ILE A 213 -3.81 13.56 -26.78
N ALA A 214 -2.99 14.16 -25.92
CA ALA A 214 -3.33 14.55 -24.55
C ALA A 214 -3.57 16.05 -24.43
N GLY A 215 -2.95 16.87 -25.29
CA GLY A 215 -3.15 18.32 -25.35
C GLY A 215 -2.77 18.92 -26.70
N ILE A 216 -3.42 20.01 -27.08
CA ILE A 216 -3.13 20.82 -28.27
C ILE A 216 -3.19 22.29 -27.86
N SER A 217 -2.21 23.10 -28.24
CA SER A 217 -2.24 24.54 -27.98
C SER A 217 -3.43 25.21 -28.69
N HIS A 218 -3.99 26.23 -28.07
CA HIS A 218 -5.11 27.04 -28.58
C HIS A 218 -6.43 26.30 -28.90
N SER A 219 -6.61 25.04 -28.50
CA SER A 219 -7.89 24.32 -28.64
C SER A 219 -8.24 23.48 -27.40
N ALA A 220 -9.34 23.83 -26.72
CA ALA A 220 -9.79 23.13 -25.50
C ALA A 220 -10.76 21.96 -25.78
N GLN A 221 -11.29 21.85 -27.01
CA GLN A 221 -12.34 20.89 -27.37
C GLN A 221 -11.89 19.95 -28.52
N PHE A 222 -11.51 18.72 -28.15
CA PHE A 222 -11.05 17.67 -29.08
C PHE A 222 -12.09 17.22 -30.12
N GLY A 223 -13.37 17.55 -29.96
CA GLY A 223 -14.47 17.00 -30.76
C GLY A 223 -14.62 17.61 -32.16
N ARG A 224 -14.13 18.83 -32.41
CA ARG A 224 -14.34 19.56 -33.68
C ARG A 224 -13.28 19.29 -34.75
N GLU A 225 -12.15 18.67 -34.39
CA GLU A 225 -10.98 18.53 -35.29
C GLU A 225 -10.44 17.10 -35.33
N MET A 226 -11.32 16.08 -35.39
CA MET A 226 -10.95 14.65 -35.36
C MET A 226 -9.90 14.27 -36.43
N ASN A 227 -9.96 14.90 -37.60
CA ASN A 227 -8.98 14.68 -38.68
C ASN A 227 -7.60 15.24 -38.33
N LEU A 228 -7.52 16.40 -37.68
CA LEU A 228 -6.26 16.99 -37.22
C LEU A 228 -5.64 16.14 -36.11
N VAL A 229 -6.44 15.76 -35.09
CA VAL A 229 -5.99 14.91 -33.97
C VAL A 229 -5.38 13.61 -34.49
N ARG A 230 -5.99 13.00 -35.51
CA ARG A 230 -5.48 11.78 -36.14
C ARG A 230 -4.14 12.01 -36.86
N ARG A 231 -4.00 13.13 -37.58
CA ARG A 231 -2.76 13.47 -38.32
C ARG A 231 -1.61 13.83 -37.37
N LEU A 232 -1.88 14.58 -36.31
CA LEU A 232 -0.90 14.84 -35.25
C LEU A 232 -0.43 13.53 -34.60
N GLY A 233 -1.36 12.62 -34.28
CA GLY A 233 -1.02 11.29 -33.76
C GLY A 233 -0.19 10.46 -34.75
N ALA A 234 -0.44 10.59 -36.06
CA ALA A 234 0.36 9.92 -37.08
C ALA A 234 1.80 10.45 -37.16
N CYS A 235 2.01 11.78 -37.03
CA CYS A 235 3.35 12.37 -36.97
C CYS A 235 4.12 11.86 -35.74
N MET A 236 3.44 11.77 -34.59
CA MET A 236 4.00 11.23 -33.37
C MET A 236 4.39 9.75 -33.49
N ASN A 237 3.55 8.92 -34.12
CA ASN A 237 3.92 7.52 -34.41
C ASN A 237 5.13 7.46 -35.33
N GLU A 238 5.17 8.26 -36.40
CA GLU A 238 6.27 8.26 -37.36
C GLU A 238 7.63 8.56 -36.70
N ALA A 239 7.66 9.49 -35.73
CA ALA A 239 8.85 9.80 -34.93
C ALA A 239 9.21 8.70 -33.92
N VAL A 240 8.23 8.17 -33.20
CA VAL A 240 8.44 7.11 -32.20
C VAL A 240 8.88 5.80 -32.85
N ASP A 241 8.30 5.43 -33.99
CA ASP A 241 8.62 4.21 -34.74
C ASP A 241 10.06 4.27 -35.31
N GLN A 242 10.50 5.46 -35.75
CA GLN A 242 11.88 5.69 -36.18
C GLN A 242 12.86 5.95 -35.03
N ARG A 243 12.36 6.08 -33.79
CA ARG A 243 13.15 6.40 -32.58
C ARG A 243 14.03 7.65 -32.75
N SER A 244 13.55 8.60 -33.53
CA SER A 244 14.30 9.80 -33.91
C SER A 244 13.39 11.02 -33.87
N LEU A 245 14.01 12.16 -33.63
CA LEU A 245 13.40 13.46 -33.94
C LEU A 245 13.21 13.55 -35.45
N ILE A 246 12.06 14.07 -35.89
CA ILE A 246 11.73 14.24 -37.30
C ILE A 246 11.45 15.71 -37.58
N LEU A 247 12.19 16.27 -38.54
CA LEU A 247 11.97 17.60 -39.09
C LEU A 247 11.42 17.47 -40.51
N PHE A 248 10.39 18.24 -40.82
CA PHE A 248 9.85 18.36 -42.17
C PHE A 248 9.84 19.83 -42.64
N PRO A 249 10.39 20.11 -43.84
CA PRO A 249 11.08 19.18 -44.73
C PRO A 249 12.43 18.71 -44.16
N PRO A 250 12.89 17.51 -44.53
CA PRO A 250 14.14 16.96 -44.02
C PRO A 250 15.34 17.79 -44.52
N PRO A 251 16.40 17.95 -43.70
CA PRO A 251 17.66 18.54 -44.13
C PRO A 251 18.28 17.80 -45.34
N PRO A 252 19.04 18.50 -46.20
CA PRO A 252 19.70 17.87 -47.34
C PRO A 252 20.69 16.79 -46.87
N GLY A 253 20.49 15.55 -47.31
CA GLY A 253 21.33 14.40 -46.98
C GLY A 253 20.78 13.46 -45.91
N GLU A 254 19.68 13.82 -45.24
CA GLU A 254 19.00 12.97 -44.26
C GLU A 254 17.84 12.19 -44.90
N VAL A 255 17.79 10.88 -44.65
CA VAL A 255 16.75 10.00 -45.18
C VAL A 255 15.83 9.55 -44.04
N PHE A 256 14.74 10.28 -43.85
CA PHE A 256 13.69 9.93 -42.89
C PHE A 256 12.36 9.63 -43.59
N VAL A 257 11.57 8.72 -43.01
CA VAL A 257 10.18 8.56 -43.40
C VAL A 257 9.40 9.76 -42.85
N THR A 258 8.90 10.61 -43.74
CA THR A 258 8.25 11.89 -43.41
C THR A 258 6.82 12.00 -43.96
N THR A 259 6.16 10.86 -44.21
CA THR A 259 4.88 10.83 -44.92
C THR A 259 3.79 11.52 -44.10
N ALA A 260 3.70 11.21 -42.80
CA ALA A 260 2.73 11.83 -41.91
C ALA A 260 3.01 13.33 -41.71
N HIS A 261 4.29 13.70 -41.60
CA HIS A 261 4.70 15.10 -41.45
C HIS A 261 4.41 15.93 -42.71
N ALA A 262 4.65 15.37 -43.91
CA ALA A 262 4.31 16.00 -45.17
C ALA A 262 2.80 16.22 -45.32
N ASP A 263 2.01 15.22 -44.90
CA ASP A 263 0.55 15.28 -44.90
C ASP A 263 -0.01 16.34 -43.95
N LEU A 264 0.63 16.57 -42.80
CA LEU A 264 0.28 17.65 -41.88
C LEU A 264 0.68 19.02 -42.43
N ALA A 265 1.91 19.15 -42.97
CA ALA A 265 2.42 20.39 -43.56
C ALA A 265 1.59 20.91 -44.74
N ARG A 266 1.01 20.01 -45.55
CA ARG A 266 0.13 20.35 -46.69
C ARG A 266 -1.15 21.09 -46.27
N LEU A 267 -1.66 20.86 -45.06
CA LEU A 267 -2.86 21.56 -44.57
C LEU A 267 -2.61 23.05 -44.34
N GLN A 268 -1.35 23.45 -44.20
CA GLN A 268 -0.93 24.80 -43.82
C GLN A 268 -0.24 25.54 -44.98
N HIS A 269 -0.36 25.05 -46.22
CA HIS A 269 0.26 25.66 -47.41
C HIS A 269 1.77 25.96 -47.21
N ASP A 270 2.56 24.90 -46.94
CA ASP A 270 4.04 24.92 -46.74
C ASP A 270 4.50 25.07 -45.27
N GLY A 271 3.77 24.47 -44.32
CA GLY A 271 4.16 24.48 -42.90
C GLY A 271 5.43 23.68 -42.57
N ARG A 272 6.17 24.13 -41.56
CA ARG A 272 7.31 23.41 -40.97
C ARG A 272 6.82 22.58 -39.79
N VAL A 273 7.16 21.30 -39.78
CA VAL A 273 6.73 20.39 -38.71
C VAL A 273 7.94 19.75 -38.05
N LEU A 274 7.99 19.80 -36.73
CA LEU A 274 9.00 19.15 -35.92
C LEU A 274 8.32 18.22 -34.92
N THR A 275 8.69 16.95 -34.89
CA THR A 275 8.22 16.03 -33.84
C THR A 275 9.39 15.51 -33.03
N VAL A 276 9.31 15.69 -31.71
CA VAL A 276 10.29 15.25 -30.73
C VAL A 276 9.71 14.11 -29.90
N PRO A 277 10.29 12.90 -29.95
CA PRO A 277 9.83 11.78 -29.14
C PRO A 277 10.23 11.96 -27.66
N LEU A 278 9.35 11.55 -26.74
CA LEU A 278 9.55 11.63 -25.29
C LEU A 278 10.10 10.30 -24.78
N LEU A 279 11.35 10.28 -24.33
CA LEU A 279 12.04 9.10 -23.80
C LEU A 279 12.05 9.14 -22.26
N VAL A 280 11.52 8.09 -21.62
CA VAL A 280 11.51 7.91 -20.15
C VAL A 280 11.86 6.46 -19.84
N ASP A 281 12.87 6.23 -18.99
CA ASP A 281 13.36 4.89 -18.61
C ASP A 281 13.60 3.97 -19.83
N ASP A 282 14.32 4.47 -20.83
CA ASP A 282 14.66 3.75 -22.08
C ASP A 282 13.43 3.33 -22.92
N ARG A 283 12.28 4.00 -22.72
CA ARG A 283 11.05 3.76 -23.47
C ARG A 283 10.45 5.05 -23.99
N PHE A 284 10.02 5.04 -25.25
CA PHE A 284 9.27 6.15 -25.84
C PHE A 284 7.84 6.15 -25.34
N VAL A 285 7.54 7.05 -24.41
CA VAL A 285 6.22 7.14 -23.76
C VAL A 285 5.22 8.00 -24.54
N GLY A 286 5.72 8.82 -25.47
CA GLY A 286 4.93 9.77 -26.25
C GLY A 286 5.80 10.58 -27.21
N ALA A 287 5.24 11.65 -27.76
CA ALA A 287 5.95 12.62 -28.58
C ALA A 287 5.24 13.99 -28.54
N VAL A 288 5.99 15.03 -28.87
CA VAL A 288 5.50 16.41 -29.02
C VAL A 288 5.68 16.82 -30.48
N THR A 289 4.63 17.30 -31.12
CA THR A 289 4.65 17.81 -32.50
C THR A 289 4.45 19.33 -32.47
N LEU A 290 5.33 20.07 -33.12
CA LEU A 290 5.31 21.52 -33.23
C LEU A 290 5.15 21.91 -34.71
N GLU A 291 4.28 22.88 -34.97
CA GLU A 291 4.02 23.46 -36.28
C GLU A 291 4.42 24.94 -36.30
N ARG A 292 5.17 25.34 -37.32
CA ARG A 292 5.48 26.74 -37.65
C ARG A 292 5.08 27.05 -39.10
N PRO A 293 4.80 28.32 -39.42
CA PRO A 293 4.55 28.71 -40.81
C PRO A 293 5.83 28.58 -41.66
N GLY A 294 5.66 28.46 -42.99
CA GLY A 294 6.73 28.11 -43.92
C GLY A 294 7.90 29.09 -43.99
N ASP A 295 7.63 30.35 -43.63
CA ASP A 295 8.56 31.47 -43.54
C ASP A 295 9.49 31.40 -42.31
N GLN A 296 9.20 30.53 -41.34
CA GLN A 296 9.95 30.42 -40.08
C GLN A 296 10.49 29.00 -39.85
N PRO A 297 11.65 28.64 -40.43
CA PRO A 297 12.26 27.33 -40.23
C PRO A 297 12.72 27.12 -38.78
N PHE A 298 12.80 25.85 -38.38
CA PHE A 298 13.45 25.46 -37.13
C PHE A 298 14.96 25.48 -37.33
N LEU A 299 15.65 26.45 -36.73
CA LEU A 299 17.11 26.51 -36.74
C LEU A 299 17.69 25.40 -35.83
N PRO A 300 18.90 24.88 -36.11
CA PRO A 300 19.51 23.82 -35.30
C PRO A 300 19.54 24.14 -33.79
N GLU A 301 19.87 25.38 -33.43
CA GLU A 301 19.90 25.84 -32.04
C GLU A 301 18.50 25.78 -31.37
N THR A 302 17.45 26.06 -32.14
CA THR A 302 16.06 25.98 -31.69
C THR A 302 15.62 24.53 -31.53
N ILE A 303 16.03 23.63 -32.42
CA ILE A 303 15.74 22.20 -32.35
C ILE A 303 16.36 21.59 -31.08
N ASP A 304 17.61 21.96 -30.78
CA ASP A 304 18.30 21.53 -29.55
C ASP A 304 17.57 22.03 -28.30
N LEU A 305 17.13 23.29 -28.29
CA LEU A 305 16.36 23.87 -27.19
C LEU A 305 15.05 23.13 -26.96
N ILE A 306 14.25 22.92 -28.01
CA ILE A 306 12.99 22.19 -27.94
C ILE A 306 13.22 20.76 -27.45
N SER A 307 14.27 20.10 -27.93
CA SER A 307 14.62 18.73 -27.54
C SER A 307 14.98 18.65 -26.06
N ALA A 308 15.82 19.58 -25.57
CA ALA A 308 16.20 19.65 -24.17
C ALA A 308 14.98 19.89 -23.26
N THR A 309 14.08 20.81 -23.65
CA THR A 309 12.83 21.05 -22.93
C THR A 309 11.94 19.81 -22.92
N CYS A 310 11.72 19.17 -24.07
CA CYS A 310 10.88 17.98 -24.17
C CYS A 310 11.41 16.82 -23.32
N ALA A 311 12.74 16.63 -23.30
CA ALA A 311 13.41 15.66 -22.44
C ALA A 311 13.21 15.97 -20.95
N ALA A 312 13.14 17.25 -20.58
CA ALA A 312 12.92 17.68 -19.21
C ALA A 312 11.46 17.44 -18.76
N ILE A 313 10.47 17.87 -19.55
CA ILE A 313 9.04 17.76 -19.20
C ILE A 313 8.49 16.32 -19.34
N GLY A 314 9.11 15.50 -20.19
CA GLY A 314 8.65 14.14 -20.51
C GLY A 314 8.45 13.24 -19.29
N PRO A 315 9.47 13.05 -18.43
CA PRO A 315 9.36 12.28 -17.19
C PRO A 315 8.27 12.80 -16.24
N VAL A 316 8.16 14.11 -16.06
CA VAL A 316 7.18 14.74 -15.15
C VAL A 316 5.75 14.50 -15.64
N LEU A 317 5.52 14.65 -16.95
CA LEU A 317 4.21 14.40 -17.53
C LEU A 317 3.84 12.91 -17.48
N GLU A 318 4.79 12.00 -17.69
CA GLU A 318 4.55 10.57 -17.53
C GLU A 318 4.24 10.19 -16.08
N GLU A 319 4.93 10.78 -15.11
CA GLU A 319 4.67 10.58 -13.69
C GLU A 319 3.26 11.04 -13.32
N LYS A 320 2.86 12.27 -13.70
CA LYS A 320 1.50 12.77 -13.49
C LYS A 320 0.46 11.89 -14.20
N ARG A 321 0.75 11.39 -15.40
CA ARG A 321 -0.12 10.45 -16.14
C ARG A 321 -0.34 9.14 -15.39
N GLN A 322 0.70 8.60 -14.76
CA GLN A 322 0.60 7.39 -13.94
C GLN A 322 -0.15 7.68 -12.64
N ASN A 323 0.07 8.86 -12.05
CA ASN A 323 -0.56 9.27 -10.81
C ASN A 323 -2.07 9.53 -10.94
N ASP A 324 -2.54 10.03 -12.08
CA ASP A 324 -3.96 10.24 -12.37
C ASP A 324 -4.74 8.95 -12.68
N ARG A 325 -4.09 7.77 -12.70
CA ARG A 325 -4.79 6.49 -12.90
C ARG A 325 -5.60 6.11 -11.67
N TRP A 326 -6.80 5.57 -11.90
CA TRP A 326 -7.68 5.04 -10.85
C TRP A 326 -6.92 4.05 -9.95
N LEU A 327 -7.04 4.23 -8.63
CA LEU A 327 -6.39 3.41 -7.60
C LEU A 327 -6.57 1.90 -7.82
N ALA A 328 -7.71 1.46 -8.37
CA ALA A 328 -7.95 0.05 -8.69
C ALA A 328 -6.98 -0.51 -9.75
N LEU A 329 -6.63 0.29 -10.78
CA LEU A 329 -5.64 -0.11 -11.78
C LEU A 329 -4.22 -0.08 -11.20
N LYS A 330 -3.90 0.85 -10.30
CA LYS A 330 -2.59 0.86 -9.61
C LYS A 330 -2.42 -0.36 -8.70
N ALA A 331 -3.48 -0.77 -8.02
CA ALA A 331 -3.51 -2.00 -7.23
C ALA A 331 -3.35 -3.24 -8.13
N ALA A 332 -4.05 -3.29 -9.28
CA ALA A 332 -3.94 -4.37 -10.23
C ALA A 332 -2.54 -4.48 -10.87
N ASP A 333 -1.93 -3.37 -11.30
CA ASP A 333 -0.58 -3.37 -11.86
C ASP A 333 0.49 -3.70 -10.80
N SER A 334 0.30 -3.24 -9.55
CA SER A 334 1.18 -3.62 -8.43
C SER A 334 1.05 -5.10 -8.10
N MET A 335 -0.17 -5.64 -8.11
CA MET A 335 -0.45 -7.06 -7.93
C MET A 335 0.15 -7.90 -9.07
N MET A 336 -0.01 -7.44 -10.32
CA MET A 336 0.57 -8.08 -11.50
C MET A 336 2.10 -8.00 -11.51
N GLY A 337 2.67 -6.90 -11.02
CA GLY A 337 4.10 -6.74 -10.82
C GLY A 337 4.64 -7.69 -9.75
N LEU A 338 3.89 -7.89 -8.67
CA LEU A 338 4.21 -8.85 -7.62
C LEU A 338 4.10 -10.30 -8.15
N LEU A 339 3.05 -10.61 -8.91
CA LEU A 339 2.88 -11.89 -9.61
C LEU A 339 4.02 -12.16 -10.61
N ARG A 340 4.43 -11.17 -11.41
CA ARG A 340 5.59 -11.30 -12.32
C ARG A 340 6.90 -11.47 -11.56
N ARG A 341 7.07 -10.80 -10.41
CA ARG A 341 8.25 -10.98 -9.53
C ARG A 341 8.27 -12.34 -8.83
N ILE A 342 7.10 -12.94 -8.58
CA ILE A 342 6.95 -14.29 -8.05
C ILE A 342 7.27 -15.34 -9.13
N VAL A 343 6.83 -15.12 -10.38
CA VAL A 343 7.03 -16.06 -11.49
C VAL A 343 8.42 -15.96 -12.14
N GLY A 344 9.13 -14.84 -11.94
CA GLY A 344 10.46 -14.57 -12.53
C GLY A 344 11.53 -15.65 -12.26
N PRO A 345 12.56 -15.73 -13.12
CA PRO A 345 13.53 -16.85 -13.13
C PRO A 345 14.48 -16.90 -11.92
N ASN A 346 14.52 -15.90 -11.04
CA ASN A 346 15.59 -15.75 -10.04
C ASN A 346 15.17 -15.76 -8.55
N ARG A 347 14.01 -16.35 -8.20
CA ARG A 347 13.53 -16.40 -6.79
C ARG A 347 12.92 -17.76 -6.42
N THR A 348 13.73 -18.82 -6.46
CA THR A 348 13.33 -20.20 -6.09
C THR A 348 12.78 -20.31 -4.67
N GLY A 349 13.38 -19.61 -3.69
CA GLY A 349 12.93 -19.64 -2.30
C GLY A 349 11.49 -19.14 -2.11
N LEU A 350 11.08 -18.11 -2.85
CA LEU A 350 9.72 -17.58 -2.76
C LEU A 350 8.70 -18.49 -3.44
N LYS A 351 9.10 -19.20 -4.52
CA LYS A 351 8.28 -20.24 -5.17
C LYS A 351 8.08 -21.45 -4.25
N LEU A 352 9.13 -21.89 -3.57
CA LEU A 352 9.06 -22.97 -2.57
C LEU A 352 8.20 -22.56 -1.37
N GLY A 353 8.33 -21.32 -0.89
CA GLY A 353 7.47 -20.79 0.17
C GLY A 353 6.00 -20.75 -0.23
N LEU A 354 5.68 -20.29 -1.45
CA LEU A 354 4.32 -20.28 -1.96
C LEU A 354 3.77 -21.70 -2.16
N ALA A 355 4.57 -22.62 -2.70
CA ALA A 355 4.19 -24.01 -2.87
C ALA A 355 3.95 -24.69 -1.52
N ALA A 356 4.79 -24.43 -0.51
CA ALA A 356 4.62 -24.92 0.85
C ALA A 356 3.35 -24.34 1.51
N LEU A 357 3.06 -23.05 1.31
CA LEU A 357 1.83 -22.42 1.78
C LEU A 357 0.59 -23.05 1.12
N VAL A 358 0.61 -23.24 -0.20
CA VAL A 358 -0.46 -23.91 -0.94
C VAL A 358 -0.64 -25.36 -0.46
N ALA A 359 0.45 -26.09 -0.29
CA ALA A 359 0.42 -27.46 0.24
C ALA A 359 -0.12 -27.51 1.68
N ALA A 360 0.24 -26.55 2.54
CA ALA A 360 -0.29 -26.45 3.90
C ALA A 360 -1.79 -26.13 3.91
N ILE A 361 -2.25 -25.19 3.08
CA ILE A 361 -3.68 -24.89 2.91
C ILE A 361 -4.42 -26.12 2.39
N LEU A 362 -3.85 -26.81 1.38
CA LEU A 362 -4.43 -28.03 0.82
C LEU A 362 -4.54 -29.13 1.88
N ALA A 363 -3.48 -29.38 2.65
CA ALA A 363 -3.46 -30.35 3.74
C ALA A 363 -4.52 -30.02 4.80
N LEU A 364 -4.58 -28.76 5.26
CA LEU A 364 -5.60 -28.31 6.22
C LEU A 364 -7.03 -28.44 5.64
N SER A 365 -7.19 -28.32 4.32
CA SER A 365 -8.49 -28.43 3.63
C SER A 365 -8.96 -29.87 3.41
N LEU A 366 -8.08 -30.85 3.59
CA LEU A 366 -8.36 -32.29 3.41
C LEU A 366 -8.45 -33.04 4.74
N ILE A 367 -7.77 -32.57 5.79
CA ILE A 367 -7.76 -33.22 7.10
C ILE A 367 -9.03 -32.87 7.88
N GLN A 368 -9.79 -33.90 8.26
CA GLN A 368 -10.94 -33.80 9.15
C GLN A 368 -10.50 -33.98 10.60
N ALA A 369 -11.01 -33.13 11.50
CA ALA A 369 -10.80 -33.22 12.93
C ALA A 369 -12.13 -33.20 13.68
N ASP A 370 -12.13 -33.76 14.89
CA ASP A 370 -13.31 -33.80 15.75
C ASP A 370 -13.56 -32.41 16.34
N TYR A 371 -14.72 -31.83 16.02
CA TYR A 371 -15.12 -30.53 16.51
C TYR A 371 -15.81 -30.67 17.87
N ARG A 372 -15.22 -30.01 18.87
CA ARG A 372 -15.70 -30.03 20.25
C ARG A 372 -16.07 -28.64 20.73
N VAL A 373 -17.26 -28.49 21.28
CA VAL A 373 -17.69 -27.25 21.95
C VAL A 373 -17.16 -27.28 23.38
N THR A 374 -16.36 -26.27 23.73
CA THR A 374 -15.80 -26.12 25.08
C THR A 374 -16.64 -25.13 25.88
N ALA A 375 -17.02 -25.49 27.10
CA ALA A 375 -17.82 -24.66 27.99
C ALA A 375 -17.41 -24.85 29.45
N ASP A 376 -17.62 -23.82 30.27
CA ASP A 376 -17.45 -23.92 31.72
C ASP A 376 -18.58 -24.79 32.28
N ALA A 377 -18.23 -25.71 33.19
CA ALA A 377 -19.13 -26.70 33.75
C ALA A 377 -19.18 -26.55 35.27
N ARG A 378 -20.39 -26.64 35.84
CA ARG A 378 -20.60 -26.68 37.29
C ARG A 378 -21.53 -27.83 37.65
N VAL A 379 -21.19 -28.56 38.71
CA VAL A 379 -22.05 -29.61 39.26
C VAL A 379 -23.10 -28.98 40.17
N GLU A 380 -24.37 -29.17 39.82
CA GLU A 380 -25.51 -28.78 40.66
C GLU A 380 -26.24 -30.03 41.16
N GLY A 381 -26.75 -29.99 42.39
CA GLY A 381 -27.66 -31.03 42.88
C GLY A 381 -28.99 -31.00 42.12
N LEU A 382 -29.58 -32.18 41.88
CA LEU A 382 -30.93 -32.27 41.37
C LEU A 382 -31.93 -31.66 42.38
N VAL A 383 -33.06 -31.17 41.85
CA VAL A 383 -34.12 -30.43 42.56
C VAL A 383 -34.38 -30.94 43.99
N ARG A 384 -34.37 -30.02 44.95
CA ARG A 384 -34.80 -30.26 46.34
C ARG A 384 -36.33 -30.35 46.39
N ARG A 385 -36.88 -31.30 47.15
CA ARG A 385 -38.31 -31.30 47.47
C ARG A 385 -38.54 -30.87 48.92
N SER A 386 -39.38 -29.88 49.08
CA SER A 386 -39.82 -29.40 50.39
C SER A 386 -41.01 -30.20 50.89
N VAL A 387 -40.93 -30.70 52.12
CA VAL A 387 -42.05 -31.29 52.85
C VAL A 387 -42.66 -30.17 53.71
N VAL A 388 -43.93 -29.84 53.44
CA VAL A 388 -44.61 -28.68 54.04
C VAL A 388 -45.80 -29.11 54.90
N ALA A 389 -46.10 -28.33 55.93
CA ALA A 389 -47.25 -28.55 56.79
C ALA A 389 -48.56 -28.32 56.02
N SER A 390 -49.48 -29.29 56.09
CA SER A 390 -50.76 -29.23 55.35
C SER A 390 -51.83 -28.41 56.08
N PHE A 391 -51.74 -28.25 57.40
CA PHE A 391 -52.66 -27.53 58.28
C PHE A 391 -51.93 -27.05 59.55
N ASP A 392 -52.57 -26.19 60.34
CA ASP A 392 -52.02 -25.64 61.59
C ASP A 392 -52.10 -26.66 62.74
N GLY A 393 -51.06 -26.76 63.57
CA GLY A 393 -51.07 -27.67 64.71
C GLY A 393 -49.81 -27.57 65.57
N TYR A 394 -49.67 -28.45 66.56
CA TYR A 394 -48.48 -28.52 67.41
C TYR A 394 -47.61 -29.72 67.02
N LEU A 395 -46.29 -29.57 67.06
CA LEU A 395 -45.37 -30.64 66.70
C LEU A 395 -45.30 -31.69 67.82
N LYS A 396 -45.70 -32.93 67.56
CA LYS A 396 -45.67 -34.04 68.52
C LYS A 396 -44.32 -34.73 68.59
N ALA A 397 -43.72 -34.99 67.42
CA ALA A 397 -42.42 -35.67 67.32
C ALA A 397 -41.70 -35.29 66.02
N ALA A 398 -40.37 -35.27 66.10
CA ALA A 398 -39.46 -35.17 64.95
C ALA A 398 -38.42 -36.29 65.07
N HIS A 399 -38.33 -37.16 64.08
CA HIS A 399 -37.48 -38.37 64.11
C HIS A 399 -36.16 -38.19 63.38
N PHE A 400 -36.05 -37.16 62.54
CA PHE A 400 -34.88 -36.88 61.71
C PHE A 400 -34.52 -35.39 61.78
N ARG A 401 -33.26 -35.10 61.45
CA ARG A 401 -32.71 -33.74 61.36
C ARG A 401 -31.90 -33.55 60.08
N ALA A 402 -31.57 -32.31 59.78
CA ALA A 402 -30.65 -31.98 58.69
C ALA A 402 -29.34 -32.78 58.80
N GLY A 403 -28.93 -33.40 57.70
CA GLY A 403 -27.77 -34.30 57.62
C GLY A 403 -28.11 -35.80 57.68
N ASP A 404 -29.32 -36.18 58.10
CA ASP A 404 -29.72 -37.59 58.13
C ASP A 404 -30.19 -38.08 56.74
N THR A 405 -29.93 -39.36 56.45
CA THR A 405 -30.43 -40.03 55.25
C THR A 405 -31.76 -40.73 55.54
N VAL A 406 -32.73 -40.56 54.65
CA VAL A 406 -34.09 -41.11 54.77
C VAL A 406 -34.43 -41.98 53.56
N ARG A 407 -35.29 -42.97 53.79
CA ARG A 407 -35.92 -43.79 52.75
C ARG A 407 -37.33 -43.32 52.47
N LYS A 408 -37.82 -43.57 51.27
CA LYS A 408 -39.20 -43.28 50.86
C LYS A 408 -40.19 -43.91 51.84
N GLY A 409 -41.07 -43.07 52.40
CA GLY A 409 -42.09 -43.49 53.36
C GLY A 409 -41.67 -43.35 54.83
N ASP A 410 -40.41 -43.04 55.14
CA ASP A 410 -39.97 -42.82 56.52
C ASP A 410 -40.74 -41.66 57.16
N LEU A 411 -41.21 -41.85 58.39
CA LEU A 411 -41.91 -40.83 59.16
C LEU A 411 -40.91 -39.78 59.67
N LEU A 412 -40.97 -38.58 59.09
CA LEU A 412 -40.06 -37.47 59.41
C LEU A 412 -40.49 -36.75 60.68
N ALA A 413 -41.77 -36.38 60.71
CA ALA A 413 -42.40 -35.67 61.82
C ALA A 413 -43.90 -35.98 61.88
N ALA A 414 -44.49 -35.75 63.05
CA ALA A 414 -45.92 -35.85 63.26
C ALA A 414 -46.45 -34.66 64.05
N LEU A 415 -47.63 -34.15 63.68
CA LEU A 415 -48.38 -33.21 64.50
C LEU A 415 -49.16 -33.91 65.61
N GLU A 416 -49.57 -33.16 66.61
CA GLU A 416 -50.44 -33.63 67.67
C GLU A 416 -51.81 -33.98 67.10
N ASP A 417 -52.21 -35.23 67.33
CA ASP A 417 -53.40 -35.87 66.77
C ASP A 417 -54.53 -36.03 67.79
N ARG A 418 -54.30 -35.62 69.05
CA ARG A 418 -55.21 -35.88 70.16
C ARG A 418 -56.58 -35.23 69.96
N ASP A 419 -56.60 -33.96 69.57
CA ASP A 419 -57.84 -33.22 69.35
C ASP A 419 -58.61 -33.77 68.15
N LEU A 420 -57.92 -34.07 67.06
CA LEU A 420 -58.49 -34.72 65.88
C LEU A 420 -59.04 -36.12 66.20
N ALA A 421 -58.35 -36.91 67.01
CA ALA A 421 -58.80 -38.23 67.43
C ALA A 421 -60.05 -38.16 68.34
N LEU A 422 -60.11 -37.17 69.24
CA LEU A 422 -61.29 -36.91 70.06
C LEU A 422 -62.48 -36.45 69.21
N GLU A 423 -62.23 -35.56 68.24
CA GLU A 423 -63.27 -35.09 67.31
C GLU A 423 -63.80 -36.23 66.45
N ARG A 424 -62.91 -37.08 65.92
CA ARG A 424 -63.29 -38.30 65.21
C ARG A 424 -64.19 -39.20 66.06
N LEU A 425 -63.84 -39.43 67.33
CA LEU A 425 -64.62 -40.26 68.24
C LEU A 425 -66.02 -39.70 68.48
N ARG A 426 -66.15 -38.37 68.60
CA ARG A 426 -67.46 -37.69 68.70
C ARG A 426 -68.32 -37.98 67.47
N TRP A 427 -67.78 -37.77 66.26
CA TRP A 427 -68.53 -38.01 65.02
C TRP A 427 -68.88 -39.50 64.81
N VAL A 428 -67.99 -40.43 65.19
CA VAL A 428 -68.28 -41.86 65.16
C VAL A 428 -69.44 -42.22 66.09
N THR A 429 -69.47 -41.64 67.29
CA THR A 429 -70.55 -41.85 68.27
C THR A 429 -71.86 -41.24 67.77
N GLU A 430 -71.81 -40.03 67.22
CA GLU A 430 -72.99 -39.38 66.62
C GLU A 430 -73.55 -40.20 65.46
N ARG A 431 -72.68 -40.65 64.54
CA ARG A 431 -73.07 -41.56 63.45
C ARG A 431 -73.78 -42.80 63.99
N GLN A 432 -73.26 -43.40 65.06
CA GLN A 432 -73.87 -44.59 65.67
C GLN A 432 -75.25 -44.28 66.28
N GLN A 433 -75.40 -43.14 66.95
CA GLN A 433 -76.69 -42.68 67.47
C GLN A 433 -77.70 -42.44 66.35
N ARG A 434 -77.28 -41.77 65.26
CA ARG A 434 -78.13 -41.55 64.07
C ARG A 434 -78.50 -42.85 63.37
N THR A 435 -77.58 -43.83 63.34
CA THR A 435 -77.87 -45.16 62.79
C THR A 435 -78.97 -45.86 63.59
N TYR A 436 -78.92 -45.79 64.92
CA TYR A 436 -79.99 -46.32 65.76
C TYR A 436 -81.33 -45.59 65.57
N GLU A 437 -81.30 -44.26 65.43
CA GLU A 437 -82.49 -43.46 65.09
C GLU A 437 -83.05 -43.82 63.70
N TYR A 438 -82.19 -44.10 62.73
CA TYR A 438 -82.54 -44.55 61.39
C TYR A 438 -83.25 -45.90 61.42
N ASP A 439 -82.70 -46.88 62.16
CA ASP A 439 -83.30 -48.20 62.33
C ASP A 439 -84.69 -48.12 63.00
N LYS A 440 -84.83 -47.23 63.99
CA LYS A 440 -86.12 -46.94 64.64
C LYS A 440 -87.11 -46.28 63.68
N ALA A 441 -86.68 -45.31 62.88
CA ALA A 441 -87.51 -44.64 61.86
C ALA A 441 -87.94 -45.60 60.74
N LEU A 442 -87.05 -46.54 60.37
CA LEU A 442 -87.32 -47.62 59.43
C LEU A 442 -88.38 -48.60 59.96
N ALA A 443 -88.24 -49.02 61.23
CA ALA A 443 -89.20 -49.90 61.91
C ALA A 443 -90.60 -49.27 62.05
N THR A 444 -90.65 -47.94 62.26
CA THR A 444 -91.90 -47.16 62.40
C THR A 444 -92.47 -46.62 61.08
N ARG A 445 -91.82 -46.90 59.94
CA ARG A 445 -92.24 -46.52 58.57
C ARG A 445 -92.53 -45.01 58.36
N GLN A 446 -91.66 -44.14 58.88
CA GLN A 446 -91.79 -42.69 58.71
C GLN A 446 -90.85 -42.16 57.60
N PRO A 447 -91.31 -42.04 56.33
CA PRO A 447 -90.41 -41.74 55.20
C PRO A 447 -89.72 -40.37 55.31
N ALA A 448 -90.38 -39.36 55.87
CA ALA A 448 -89.79 -38.05 56.10
C ALA A 448 -88.63 -38.12 57.11
N THR A 449 -88.83 -38.83 58.23
CA THR A 449 -87.81 -39.03 59.27
C THR A 449 -86.63 -39.86 58.76
N ILE A 450 -86.88 -40.91 57.97
CA ILE A 450 -85.83 -41.74 57.34
C ILE A 450 -84.90 -40.89 56.47
N ASN A 451 -85.46 -40.02 55.62
CA ASN A 451 -84.66 -39.16 54.73
C ASN A 451 -83.82 -38.15 55.52
N VAL A 452 -84.38 -37.56 56.59
CA VAL A 452 -83.65 -36.60 57.45
C VAL A 452 -82.52 -37.29 58.19
N VAL A 453 -82.77 -38.43 58.84
CA VAL A 453 -81.74 -39.15 59.59
C VAL A 453 -80.67 -39.72 58.65
N LYS A 454 -81.04 -40.19 57.46
CA LYS A 454 -80.08 -40.60 56.44
C LYS A 454 -79.14 -39.45 56.06
N ALA A 455 -79.66 -38.26 55.81
CA ALA A 455 -78.85 -37.08 55.51
C ALA A 455 -77.89 -36.73 56.67
N GLN A 456 -78.31 -36.94 57.92
CA GLN A 456 -77.45 -36.74 59.10
C GLN A 456 -76.36 -37.80 59.22
N ILE A 457 -76.64 -39.06 58.86
CA ILE A 457 -75.62 -40.12 58.77
C ILE A 457 -74.61 -39.76 57.68
N ASP A 458 -75.07 -39.35 56.49
CA ASP A 458 -74.21 -38.96 55.37
C ASP A 458 -73.32 -37.76 55.75
N GLN A 459 -73.86 -36.80 56.51
CA GLN A 459 -73.10 -35.68 57.07
C GLN A 459 -72.03 -36.16 58.05
N ALA A 460 -72.37 -37.03 59.00
CA ALA A 460 -71.41 -37.57 59.97
C ALA A 460 -70.31 -38.38 59.26
N ASP A 461 -70.64 -39.17 58.24
CA ASP A 461 -69.68 -39.90 57.41
C ASP A 461 -68.73 -38.95 56.65
N ALA A 462 -69.25 -37.83 56.14
CA ALA A 462 -68.42 -36.82 55.49
C ALA A 462 -67.43 -36.16 56.46
N GLN A 463 -67.85 -35.90 57.71
CA GLN A 463 -66.96 -35.33 58.74
C GLN A 463 -65.91 -36.33 59.21
N ILE A 464 -66.28 -37.60 59.41
CA ILE A 464 -65.33 -38.67 59.73
C ILE A 464 -64.26 -38.78 58.63
N ARG A 465 -64.67 -38.77 57.35
CA ARG A 465 -63.72 -38.79 56.22
C ARG A 465 -62.77 -37.59 56.22
N LEU A 466 -63.29 -36.38 56.48
CA LEU A 466 -62.46 -35.17 56.55
C LEU A 466 -61.41 -35.27 57.66
N ILE A 467 -61.81 -35.73 58.85
CA ILE A 467 -60.89 -35.88 59.99
C ILE A 467 -59.90 -37.02 59.74
N ASP A 468 -60.32 -38.12 59.11
CA ASP A 468 -59.42 -39.21 58.71
C ASP A 468 -58.34 -38.73 57.73
N GLU A 469 -58.70 -37.86 56.77
CA GLU A 469 -57.73 -37.22 55.88
C GLU A 469 -56.78 -36.28 56.64
N GLN A 470 -57.28 -35.49 57.60
CA GLN A 470 -56.44 -34.62 58.43
C GLN A 470 -55.46 -35.42 59.28
N LEU A 471 -55.92 -36.51 59.90
CA LEU A 471 -55.07 -37.43 60.66
C LEU A 471 -54.00 -38.10 59.78
N ALA A 472 -54.34 -38.47 58.54
CA ALA A 472 -53.37 -39.00 57.59
C ALA A 472 -52.32 -37.94 57.20
N ARG A 473 -52.74 -36.69 56.98
CA ARG A 473 -51.86 -35.55 56.65
C ARG A 473 -51.08 -35.01 57.84
N ALA A 474 -51.42 -35.40 59.07
CA ALA A 474 -50.69 -35.07 60.29
C ALA A 474 -49.32 -35.78 60.37
N LYS A 475 -49.12 -36.82 59.56
CA LYS A 475 -47.87 -37.60 59.47
C LYS A 475 -47.11 -37.21 58.21
N PHE A 476 -45.94 -36.59 58.40
CA PHE A 476 -45.09 -36.17 57.29
C PHE A 476 -44.09 -37.28 56.97
N THR A 477 -44.14 -37.81 55.75
CA THR A 477 -43.25 -38.89 55.30
C THR A 477 -42.33 -38.45 54.18
N ALA A 478 -41.18 -39.11 54.03
CA ALA A 478 -40.25 -38.85 52.95
C ALA A 478 -40.81 -39.28 51.58
N PRO A 479 -40.83 -38.41 50.56
CA PRO A 479 -41.40 -38.73 49.24
C PRO A 479 -40.49 -39.65 48.38
N PHE A 480 -39.20 -39.72 48.68
CA PHE A 480 -38.19 -40.55 48.01
C PHE A 480 -36.95 -40.72 48.91
N ASP A 481 -36.03 -41.63 48.53
CA ASP A 481 -34.77 -41.86 49.23
C ASP A 481 -33.81 -40.67 49.05
N GLY A 482 -33.32 -40.07 50.14
CA GLY A 482 -32.49 -38.87 50.03
C GLY A 482 -31.88 -38.40 51.34
N LEU A 483 -31.15 -37.29 51.25
CA LEU A 483 -30.55 -36.59 52.37
C LEU A 483 -31.42 -35.39 52.75
N ILE A 484 -31.67 -35.20 54.06
CA ILE A 484 -32.32 -33.98 54.55
C ILE A 484 -31.29 -32.84 54.52
N VAL A 485 -31.51 -31.85 53.66
CA VAL A 485 -30.64 -30.68 53.47
C VAL A 485 -30.88 -29.64 54.55
N SER A 486 -32.14 -29.43 54.94
CA SER A 486 -32.55 -28.44 55.94
C SER A 486 -33.80 -28.90 56.69
N GLY A 487 -33.95 -28.44 57.94
CA GLY A 487 -35.01 -28.84 58.86
C GLY A 487 -34.46 -29.56 60.09
N ASP A 488 -34.31 -28.84 61.21
CA ASP A 488 -34.07 -29.43 62.53
C ASP A 488 -35.20 -28.99 63.46
N LEU A 489 -36.21 -29.86 63.56
CA LEU A 489 -37.39 -29.61 64.37
C LEU A 489 -37.27 -30.21 65.78
N SER A 490 -36.11 -30.78 66.14
CA SER A 490 -35.90 -31.43 67.44
C SER A 490 -36.09 -30.47 68.62
N GLN A 491 -35.73 -29.19 68.43
CA GLN A 491 -35.89 -28.12 69.43
C GLN A 491 -37.28 -27.47 69.41
N SER A 492 -38.10 -27.76 68.40
CA SER A 492 -39.44 -27.19 68.23
C SER A 492 -40.56 -28.17 68.58
N ILE A 493 -40.25 -29.29 69.23
CA ILE A 493 -41.24 -30.24 69.74
C ILE A 493 -42.13 -29.51 70.76
N GLY A 494 -43.45 -29.61 70.57
CA GLY A 494 -44.46 -28.84 71.30
C GLY A 494 -44.70 -27.42 70.77
N GLY A 495 -43.91 -26.95 69.81
CA GLY A 495 -44.09 -25.66 69.15
C GLY A 495 -45.24 -25.65 68.15
N ALA A 496 -45.81 -24.47 67.90
CA ALA A 496 -46.86 -24.26 66.90
C ALA A 496 -46.27 -24.27 65.48
N ILE A 497 -46.94 -24.99 64.58
CA ILE A 497 -46.64 -25.12 63.16
C ILE A 497 -47.80 -24.53 62.37
N SER A 498 -47.50 -23.68 61.40
CA SER A 498 -48.49 -23.09 60.50
C SER A 498 -48.59 -23.83 59.17
N ARG A 499 -49.78 -23.82 58.57
CA ARG A 499 -50.04 -24.32 57.23
C ARG A 499 -49.11 -23.65 56.21
N GLY A 500 -48.48 -24.46 55.38
CA GLY A 500 -47.51 -24.01 54.38
C GLY A 500 -46.08 -23.82 54.90
N GLN A 501 -45.85 -23.96 56.22
CA GLN A 501 -44.50 -23.93 56.77
C GLN A 501 -43.67 -25.10 56.23
N VAL A 502 -42.45 -24.81 55.77
CA VAL A 502 -41.48 -25.81 55.33
C VAL A 502 -40.90 -26.51 56.56
N LEU A 503 -41.07 -27.83 56.64
CA LEU A 503 -40.59 -28.65 57.75
C LEU A 503 -39.22 -29.26 57.43
N PHE A 504 -39.08 -29.82 56.23
CA PHE A 504 -37.84 -30.44 55.76
C PHE A 504 -37.63 -30.15 54.27
N GLU A 505 -36.37 -30.07 53.83
CA GLU A 505 -35.99 -30.14 52.42
C GLU A 505 -35.16 -31.40 52.16
N ILE A 506 -35.59 -32.22 51.21
CA ILE A 506 -34.95 -33.50 50.90
C ILE A 506 -34.34 -33.43 49.50
N ALA A 507 -33.09 -33.86 49.36
CA ALA A 507 -32.38 -33.95 48.10
C ALA A 507 -31.96 -35.41 47.82
N PRO A 508 -32.07 -35.92 46.58
CA PRO A 508 -31.59 -37.26 46.26
C PRO A 508 -30.07 -37.36 46.38
N LEU A 509 -29.54 -38.48 46.89
CA LEU A 509 -28.10 -38.67 47.14
C LEU A 509 -27.24 -38.78 45.87
N ASP A 510 -27.80 -39.37 44.81
CA ASP A 510 -27.05 -39.72 43.58
C ASP A 510 -27.49 -38.95 42.34
N ALA A 511 -28.31 -37.90 42.51
CA ALA A 511 -28.80 -37.10 41.40
C ALA A 511 -28.02 -35.78 41.31
N TYR A 512 -26.98 -35.78 40.49
CA TYR A 512 -26.26 -34.57 40.10
C TYR A 512 -26.53 -34.28 38.63
N ARG A 513 -26.67 -33.00 38.30
CA ARG A 513 -26.66 -32.52 36.92
C ARG A 513 -25.46 -31.60 36.72
N VAL A 514 -24.86 -31.67 35.54
CA VAL A 514 -23.80 -30.77 35.14
C VAL A 514 -24.44 -29.64 34.35
N VAL A 515 -24.24 -28.42 34.81
CA VAL A 515 -24.68 -27.22 34.13
C VAL A 515 -23.51 -26.63 33.37
N LEU A 516 -23.63 -26.63 32.05
CA LEU A 516 -22.68 -26.08 31.09
C LEU A 516 -23.10 -24.65 30.74
N SER A 517 -22.17 -23.71 30.83
CA SER A 517 -22.34 -22.32 30.41
C SER A 517 -21.74 -22.13 29.02
N VAL A 518 -22.55 -22.25 27.98
CA VAL A 518 -22.10 -22.26 26.58
C VAL A 518 -22.24 -20.86 25.97
N ASP A 519 -21.22 -20.37 25.27
CA ASP A 519 -21.28 -19.10 24.54
C ASP A 519 -22.35 -19.14 23.44
N GLU A 520 -23.12 -18.05 23.29
CA GLU A 520 -24.14 -17.89 22.24
C GLU A 520 -23.65 -18.26 20.84
N ARG A 521 -22.37 -18.01 20.52
CA ARG A 521 -21.81 -18.34 19.20
C ARG A 521 -21.73 -19.84 18.92
N LEU A 522 -21.75 -20.67 19.96
CA LEU A 522 -21.55 -22.13 19.88
C LEU A 522 -22.84 -22.91 20.16
N ILE A 523 -23.87 -22.28 20.70
CA ILE A 523 -25.10 -22.98 21.13
C ILE A 523 -25.82 -23.66 19.96
N ALA A 524 -25.75 -23.08 18.76
CA ALA A 524 -26.41 -23.61 17.56
C ALA A 524 -25.85 -24.97 17.10
N ASP A 525 -24.63 -25.33 17.50
CA ASP A 525 -24.03 -26.63 17.19
C ASP A 525 -24.38 -27.72 18.20
N LEU A 526 -24.89 -27.33 19.37
CA LEU A 526 -25.26 -28.28 20.42
C LEU A 526 -26.66 -28.85 20.18
N ARG A 527 -26.80 -30.15 20.44
CA ARG A 527 -28.05 -30.89 20.36
C ARG A 527 -28.21 -31.82 21.55
N GLU A 528 -29.45 -32.02 21.96
CA GLU A 528 -29.79 -33.01 22.99
C GLU A 528 -29.35 -34.41 22.54
N GLY A 529 -28.80 -35.19 23.48
CA GLY A 529 -28.23 -36.52 23.22
C GLY A 529 -26.75 -36.54 22.83
N GLN A 530 -26.11 -35.40 22.59
CA GLN A 530 -24.66 -35.37 22.34
C GLN A 530 -23.86 -35.78 23.58
N THR A 531 -22.78 -36.52 23.34
CA THR A 531 -21.86 -36.98 24.38
C THR A 531 -20.69 -36.03 24.54
N GLY A 532 -20.12 -35.99 25.73
CA GLY A 532 -18.95 -35.19 26.02
C GLY A 532 -18.22 -35.67 27.27
N GLN A 533 -17.20 -34.92 27.64
CA GLN A 533 -16.42 -35.16 28.84
C GLN A 533 -16.31 -33.87 29.64
N MET A 534 -16.53 -33.96 30.95
CA MET A 534 -16.25 -32.90 31.90
C MET A 534 -14.99 -33.25 32.69
N LEU A 535 -14.11 -32.28 32.85
CA LEU A 535 -12.99 -32.36 33.78
C LEU A 535 -13.24 -31.39 34.92
N ALA A 536 -13.45 -31.91 36.13
CA ALA A 536 -13.58 -31.10 37.33
C ALA A 536 -12.19 -30.57 37.74
N SER A 537 -12.10 -29.31 38.16
CA SER A 537 -10.84 -28.70 38.62
C SER A 537 -10.23 -29.43 39.82
N SER A 538 -11.06 -30.12 40.61
CA SER A 538 -10.65 -30.95 41.74
C SER A 538 -10.16 -32.35 41.34
N LEU A 539 -10.40 -32.79 40.10
CA LEU A 539 -10.10 -34.13 39.59
C LEU A 539 -9.56 -34.06 38.14
N PRO A 540 -8.39 -33.45 37.90
CA PRO A 540 -7.84 -33.22 36.56
C PRO A 540 -7.40 -34.50 35.82
N ASP A 541 -7.26 -35.63 36.51
CA ASP A 541 -6.82 -36.91 35.91
C ASP A 541 -8.00 -37.83 35.53
N GLN A 542 -9.24 -37.43 35.80
CA GLN A 542 -10.42 -38.30 35.68
C GLN A 542 -11.56 -37.61 34.93
N PRO A 543 -11.58 -37.67 33.58
CA PRO A 543 -12.68 -37.13 32.81
C PRO A 543 -13.97 -37.90 33.11
N GLN A 544 -15.06 -37.15 33.28
CA GLN A 544 -16.39 -37.67 33.60
C GLN A 544 -17.25 -37.62 32.34
N ALA A 545 -17.74 -38.78 31.89
CA ALA A 545 -18.59 -38.85 30.70
C ALA A 545 -19.95 -38.20 30.99
N LEU A 546 -20.34 -37.25 30.14
CA LEU A 546 -21.62 -36.57 30.22
C LEU A 546 -22.40 -36.71 28.92
N THR A 547 -23.73 -36.68 29.04
CA THR A 547 -24.65 -36.60 27.90
C THR A 547 -25.53 -35.37 28.07
N VAL A 548 -25.64 -34.55 27.02
CA VAL A 548 -26.52 -33.38 27.01
C VAL A 548 -27.98 -33.84 27.07
N GLN A 549 -28.73 -33.36 28.06
CA GLN A 549 -30.15 -33.71 28.22
C GLN A 549 -31.06 -32.59 27.74
N THR A 550 -30.81 -31.37 28.22
CA THR A 550 -31.73 -30.25 28.01
C THR A 550 -30.96 -28.99 27.70
N ILE A 551 -31.38 -28.28 26.66
CA ILE A 551 -30.83 -26.95 26.33
C ILE A 551 -31.88 -25.90 26.74
N THR A 552 -31.54 -25.04 27.69
CA THR A 552 -32.47 -23.97 28.11
C THR A 552 -32.41 -22.84 27.08
N PRO A 553 -33.51 -22.50 26.38
CA PRO A 553 -33.50 -21.50 25.30
C PRO A 553 -33.56 -20.06 25.83
N VAL A 554 -32.90 -19.79 26.94
CA VAL A 554 -32.83 -18.47 27.58
C VAL A 554 -31.37 -18.17 27.88
N ALA A 555 -30.88 -17.05 27.34
CA ALA A 555 -29.53 -16.57 27.58
C ALA A 555 -29.46 -15.81 28.91
N GLU A 556 -28.40 -16.07 29.68
CA GLU A 556 -28.03 -15.29 30.85
C GLU A 556 -26.83 -14.40 30.49
N ALA A 557 -26.95 -13.10 30.72
CA ALA A 557 -25.86 -12.17 30.54
C ALA A 557 -24.91 -12.24 31.75
N ARG A 558 -23.68 -12.70 31.52
CA ARG A 558 -22.63 -12.74 32.55
C ARG A 558 -21.33 -12.16 31.98
N ASN A 559 -20.74 -11.19 32.69
CA ASN A 559 -19.49 -10.54 32.30
C ASN A 559 -19.49 -9.97 30.85
N GLY A 560 -20.61 -9.40 30.42
CA GLY A 560 -20.75 -8.83 29.06
C GLY A 560 -20.83 -9.86 27.94
N ARG A 561 -21.03 -11.15 28.26
CA ARG A 561 -21.25 -12.24 27.29
C ARG A 561 -22.60 -12.88 27.55
N ASN A 562 -23.28 -13.28 26.48
CA ASN A 562 -24.49 -14.07 26.55
C ASN A 562 -24.10 -15.56 26.63
N LEU A 563 -24.52 -16.22 27.71
CA LEU A 563 -24.26 -17.63 27.95
C LEU A 563 -25.60 -18.38 28.00
N PHE A 564 -25.66 -19.53 27.36
CA PHE A 564 -26.81 -20.44 27.41
C PHE A 564 -26.54 -21.56 28.41
N ARG A 565 -27.56 -21.85 29.21
CA ARG A 565 -27.53 -22.93 30.21
C ARG A 565 -27.88 -24.25 29.55
N VAL A 566 -26.92 -25.17 29.50
CA VAL A 566 -27.12 -26.53 28.97
C VAL A 566 -26.95 -27.54 30.09
N GLU A 567 -27.93 -28.40 30.29
CA GLU A 567 -27.93 -29.40 31.36
C GLU A 567 -27.51 -30.76 30.82
N GLY A 568 -26.49 -31.34 31.44
CA GLY A 568 -25.95 -32.66 31.13
C GLY A 568 -26.11 -33.63 32.30
N ARG A 569 -26.32 -34.90 31.98
CA ARG A 569 -26.30 -36.01 32.93
C ARG A 569 -24.98 -36.75 32.85
N ILE A 570 -24.38 -37.01 34.01
CA ILE A 570 -23.19 -37.86 34.11
C ILE A 570 -23.63 -39.31 33.90
N THR A 571 -22.99 -39.99 32.94
CA THR A 571 -23.35 -41.36 32.56
C THR A 571 -22.51 -42.39 33.33
N GLU A 572 -21.26 -42.03 33.67
CA GLU A 572 -20.30 -42.87 34.41
C GLU A 572 -19.51 -42.00 35.41
N GLY A 573 -19.24 -42.52 36.62
CA GLY A 573 -18.29 -41.90 37.58
C GLY A 573 -18.87 -40.97 38.67
N SER A 574 -20.17 -41.01 38.94
CA SER A 574 -20.88 -40.08 39.84
C SER A 574 -20.43 -40.06 41.32
N THR A 575 -19.78 -41.11 41.84
CA THR A 575 -19.56 -41.27 43.29
C THR A 575 -18.56 -40.30 43.93
N ARG A 576 -17.74 -39.59 43.15
CA ARG A 576 -16.76 -38.61 43.69
C ARG A 576 -17.10 -37.15 43.41
N LEU A 577 -18.08 -36.88 42.57
CA LEU A 577 -18.50 -35.53 42.26
C LEU A 577 -19.34 -34.98 43.41
N ARG A 578 -19.07 -33.74 43.81
CA ARG A 578 -19.84 -33.04 44.84
C ARG A 578 -20.50 -31.81 44.23
N PRO A 579 -21.69 -31.41 44.72
CA PRO A 579 -22.30 -30.15 44.33
C PRO A 579 -21.35 -28.97 44.56
N GLY A 580 -21.36 -28.02 43.64
CA GLY A 580 -20.51 -26.83 43.69
C GLY A 580 -19.12 -27.02 43.06
N MET A 581 -18.74 -28.22 42.63
CA MET A 581 -17.53 -28.41 41.84
C MET A 581 -17.63 -27.71 40.50
N GLU A 582 -16.55 -27.04 40.10
CA GLU A 582 -16.41 -26.37 38.80
C GLU A 582 -15.38 -27.10 37.95
N GLY A 583 -15.46 -26.90 36.63
CA GLY A 583 -14.59 -27.55 35.68
C GLY A 583 -14.82 -27.07 34.25
N ILE A 584 -14.20 -27.76 33.30
CA ILE A 584 -14.35 -27.49 31.87
C ILE A 584 -14.93 -28.73 31.22
N ALA A 585 -15.95 -28.55 30.40
CA ALA A 585 -16.55 -29.61 29.61
C ALA A 585 -16.29 -29.40 28.12
N LYS A 586 -16.10 -30.52 27.42
CA LYS A 586 -16.00 -30.59 25.98
C LYS A 586 -17.08 -31.53 25.46
N VAL A 587 -18.01 -31.00 24.67
CA VAL A 587 -19.08 -31.77 24.04
C VAL A 587 -18.67 -32.08 22.60
N ASP A 588 -18.73 -33.34 22.21
CA ASP A 588 -18.46 -33.80 20.85
C ASP A 588 -19.65 -33.46 19.94
N VAL A 589 -19.40 -32.75 18.83
CA VAL A 589 -20.45 -32.33 17.89
C VAL A 589 -20.43 -33.19 16.64
N ASP A 590 -19.39 -33.04 15.81
CA ASP A 590 -19.25 -33.68 14.50
C ASP A 590 -17.77 -33.61 14.04
N ARG A 591 -17.48 -34.19 12.87
CA ARG A 591 -16.16 -34.07 12.23
C ARG A 591 -16.21 -32.97 11.18
N ARG A 592 -15.31 -32.00 11.26
CA ARG A 592 -15.22 -30.87 10.32
C ARG A 592 -13.81 -30.74 9.76
N LEU A 593 -13.70 -30.12 8.58
CA LEU A 593 -12.40 -29.79 7.99
C LEU A 593 -11.66 -28.82 8.90
N LEU A 594 -10.35 -29.03 9.10
CA LEU A 594 -9.53 -28.19 9.97
C LEU A 594 -9.55 -26.72 9.55
N VAL A 595 -9.51 -26.44 8.23
CA VAL A 595 -9.66 -25.07 7.69
C VAL A 595 -10.95 -24.44 8.18
N TRP A 596 -12.06 -25.17 8.18
CA TRP A 596 -13.35 -24.62 8.60
C TRP A 596 -13.37 -24.32 10.10
N ILE A 597 -12.83 -25.21 10.93
CA ILE A 597 -12.75 -25.01 12.38
C ILE A 597 -11.97 -23.72 12.71
N TRP A 598 -10.85 -23.48 12.02
CA TRP A 598 -10.02 -22.29 12.22
C TRP A 598 -10.56 -21.01 11.56
N ALA A 599 -11.13 -21.12 10.37
CA ALA A 599 -11.62 -19.97 9.63
C ALA A 599 -12.96 -19.44 10.18
N ARG A 600 -13.75 -20.29 10.84
CA ARG A 600 -15.10 -19.96 11.28
C ARG A 600 -15.22 -18.65 12.09
N PRO A 601 -14.40 -18.38 13.13
CA PRO A 601 -14.50 -17.12 13.87
C PRO A 601 -14.34 -15.88 12.97
N VAL A 602 -13.46 -15.97 11.97
CA VAL A 602 -13.20 -14.90 11.00
C VAL A 602 -14.35 -14.78 10.00
N VAL A 603 -14.86 -15.91 9.50
CA VAL A 603 -15.99 -15.95 8.55
C VAL A 603 -17.26 -15.42 9.20
N ASP A 604 -17.55 -15.83 10.44
CA ASP A 604 -18.73 -15.38 11.18
C ASP A 604 -18.62 -13.88 11.50
N TRP A 605 -17.45 -13.40 11.93
CA TRP A 605 -17.19 -11.97 12.10
C TRP A 605 -17.36 -11.19 10.79
N ALA A 606 -16.77 -11.67 9.69
CA ALA A 606 -16.86 -11.00 8.40
C ALA A 606 -18.29 -10.96 7.87
N ARG A 607 -19.05 -12.04 8.05
CA ARG A 607 -20.47 -12.11 7.65
C ARG A 607 -21.29 -11.09 8.44
N LEU A 608 -21.10 -11.01 9.76
CA LEU A 608 -21.79 -10.03 10.61
C LEU A 608 -21.37 -8.59 10.28
N ALA A 609 -20.08 -8.34 10.07
CA ALA A 609 -19.57 -7.02 9.72
C ALA A 609 -20.08 -6.56 8.34
N LEU A 610 -20.05 -7.44 7.35
CA LEU A 610 -20.57 -7.17 6.01
C LEU A 610 -22.08 -6.89 6.06
N TRP A 611 -22.84 -7.66 6.84
CA TRP A 611 -24.27 -7.45 7.03
C TRP A 611 -24.57 -6.14 7.76
N HIS A 612 -23.77 -5.78 8.77
CA HIS A 612 -23.92 -4.51 9.49
C HIS A 612 -23.63 -3.29 8.61
N TRP A 613 -22.72 -3.43 7.65
CA TRP A 613 -22.33 -2.36 6.73
C TRP A 613 -23.22 -2.28 5.49
N TRP A 614 -24.01 -3.31 5.21
CA TRP A 614 -24.97 -3.28 4.12
C TRP A 614 -26.22 -2.48 4.56
N PRO A 615 -26.59 -1.40 3.86
CA PRO A 615 -27.74 -0.56 4.22
C PRO A 615 -29.09 -1.25 4.10
#